data_AF-A0A7J4KW76-F1
#
_entry.id   AF-A0A7J4KW76-F1
#
_cell.length_a   1.000
_cell.length_b   1.000
_cell.length_c   1.000
_cell.angle_alpha   90.00
_cell.angle_beta   90.00
_cell.angle_gamma   90.00
#
_symmetry.space_group_name_H-M   'P 1'
#
loop_
_entity.id
_entity.type
_entity.pdbx_description
1 polymer ?
#
loop_
_entity_poly.entity_id
_entity_poly.type
_entity_poly.pdbx_seq_one_letter_code
_entity_poly.pdbx_strand_id
1 'polypeptide(L)'
;MEKKVCLNKGICISEKSLIAIVFAAIVIIAVGASYAVTTEKNSPGYDTGPLKQFLQSFDKFTIAIVLIIGAFILWISARAYQKTQSQKFMLIMFAFALLVLEWVLKLIDRYYIPGQLLVDPVENLIELVVVAFLALGIFFRK
;
A
#
# COMPACT_ATOMS: atom_id res chain seq x y z
N MET A 1 -5.20 -21.40 19.31
CA MET A 1 -5.20 -22.42 18.24
C MET A 1 -4.78 -21.73 16.95
N GLU A 2 -3.59 -22.01 16.43
CA GLU A 2 -3.13 -21.42 15.15
C GLU A 2 -3.83 -22.12 13.99
N LYS A 3 -4.52 -21.35 13.14
CA LYS A 3 -5.06 -21.86 11.89
C LYS A 3 -3.90 -22.07 10.90
N LYS A 4 -3.80 -23.28 10.35
CA LYS A 4 -2.81 -23.64 9.32
C LYS A 4 -3.54 -23.73 7.99
N VAL A 5 -2.96 -23.12 6.95
CA VAL A 5 -3.44 -23.22 5.57
C VAL A 5 -2.58 -24.26 4.88
N CYS A 6 -3.18 -25.37 4.46
CA CYS A 6 -2.47 -26.45 3.78
C CYS A 6 -2.69 -26.35 2.28
N LEU A 7 -1.60 -26.17 1.53
CA LEU A 7 -1.60 -26.20 0.06
C LEU A 7 -1.64 -27.66 -0.43
N ASN A 8 -2.08 -27.87 -1.68
CA ASN A 8 -2.38 -29.16 -2.34
C ASN A 8 -1.21 -30.18 -2.44
N LYS A 9 -0.11 -29.98 -1.71
CA LYS A 9 1.05 -30.88 -1.61
C LYS A 9 1.50 -31.16 -0.17
N GLY A 10 0.63 -30.99 0.83
CA GLY A 10 0.94 -31.30 2.24
C GLY A 10 1.82 -30.28 2.95
N ILE A 11 2.11 -29.14 2.32
CA ILE A 11 2.80 -28.01 2.95
C ILE A 11 1.74 -27.19 3.70
N CYS A 12 1.73 -27.32 5.02
CA CYS A 12 0.87 -26.53 5.90
C CYS A 12 1.64 -25.30 6.40
N ILE A 13 1.34 -24.16 5.79
CA ILE A 13 1.95 -22.88 6.14
C ILE A 13 1.07 -22.25 7.23
N SER A 14 1.70 -21.72 8.29
CA SER A 14 1.00 -20.89 9.26
C SER A 14 0.35 -19.71 8.53
N GLU A 15 -0.89 -19.38 8.85
CA GLU A 15 -1.59 -18.24 8.24
C GLU A 15 -0.75 -16.95 8.30
N LYS A 16 -0.02 -16.75 9.41
CA LYS A 16 0.92 -15.63 9.60
C LYS A 16 2.10 -15.67 8.61
N SER A 17 2.62 -16.86 8.33
CA SER A 17 3.71 -17.06 7.35
C SER A 17 3.22 -16.86 5.92
N LEU A 18 2.01 -17.28 5.58
CA LEU A 18 1.44 -17.06 4.25
C LEU A 18 1.31 -15.57 3.96
N ILE A 19 0.83 -14.82 4.94
CA ILE A 19 0.66 -13.36 4.85
C ILE A 19 2.00 -12.64 4.77
N ALA A 20 2.98 -13.05 5.59
CA ALA A 20 4.33 -12.50 5.53
C ALA A 20 4.96 -12.73 4.14
N ILE A 21 4.72 -13.90 3.53
CA ILE A 21 5.18 -14.22 2.17
C ILE A 21 4.49 -13.34 1.13
N VAL A 22 3.17 -13.16 1.20
CA VAL A 22 2.43 -12.29 0.28
C VAL A 22 2.87 -10.83 0.43
N PHE A 23 3.03 -10.34 1.66
CA PHE A 23 3.53 -9.00 1.92
C PHE A 23 4.95 -8.82 1.37
N ALA A 24 5.85 -9.77 1.64
CA ALA A 24 7.19 -9.74 1.09
C ALA A 24 7.18 -9.77 -0.45
N ALA A 25 6.32 -10.57 -1.07
CA ALA A 25 6.17 -10.62 -2.52
C ALA A 25 5.69 -9.27 -3.08
N ILE A 26 4.70 -8.63 -2.45
CA ILE A 26 4.21 -7.30 -2.86
C ILE A 26 5.32 -6.25 -2.74
N VAL A 27 6.08 -6.26 -1.63
CA VAL A 27 7.23 -5.36 -1.43
C VAL A 27 8.31 -5.61 -2.49
N ILE A 28 8.64 -6.87 -2.77
CA ILE A 28 9.64 -7.24 -3.79
C ILE A 28 9.17 -6.81 -5.18
N ILE A 29 7.88 -7.00 -5.51
CA ILE A 29 7.31 -6.59 -6.80
C ILE A 29 7.32 -5.06 -6.92
N ALA A 30 6.91 -4.33 -5.88
CA ALA A 30 6.92 -2.88 -5.88
C ALA A 30 8.35 -2.36 -6.07
N VAL A 31 9.31 -2.87 -5.30
CA VAL A 31 10.73 -2.50 -5.40
C VAL A 31 11.31 -2.88 -6.76
N GLY A 32 11.05 -4.09 -7.26
CA GLY A 32 11.52 -4.55 -8.57
C GLY A 32 10.94 -3.75 -9.73
N ALA A 33 9.68 -3.34 -9.64
CA ALA A 33 9.05 -2.47 -10.63
C ALA A 33 9.64 -1.04 -10.62
N SER A 34 9.97 -0.50 -9.44
CA SER A 34 10.69 0.78 -9.34
C SER A 34 12.06 0.72 -10.05
N TYR A 35 12.83 -0.37 -9.88
CA TYR A 35 14.11 -0.54 -10.57
C TYR A 35 13.96 -0.74 -12.09
N ALA A 36 12.98 -1.51 -12.54
CA ALA A 36 12.78 -1.80 -13.97
C ALA A 36 12.45 -0.54 -14.79
N VAL A 37 11.69 0.39 -14.22
CA VAL A 37 11.21 1.59 -14.93
C VAL A 37 12.27 2.71 -15.01
N THR A 38 13.34 2.67 -14.20
CA THR A 38 14.45 3.65 -14.33
C THR A 38 15.21 3.59 -15.65
N THR A 39 14.93 2.60 -16.51
CA THR A 39 15.53 2.50 -17.86
C THR A 39 14.80 3.34 -18.91
N GLU A 40 13.63 3.88 -18.60
CA GLU A 40 12.79 4.57 -19.58
C GLU A 40 12.05 5.77 -18.95
N LYS A 41 12.69 6.95 -18.92
CA LYS A 41 12.01 8.27 -19.11
C LYS A 41 13.01 9.43 -19.03
N ASN A 42 13.53 9.79 -20.19
CA ASN A 42 13.69 11.20 -20.53
C ASN A 42 12.36 11.65 -21.15
N SER A 43 11.61 12.53 -20.51
CA SER A 43 10.56 13.29 -21.18
C SER A 43 10.46 14.71 -20.62
N PRO A 44 10.37 15.72 -21.49
CA PRO A 44 10.53 17.12 -21.13
C PRO A 44 9.26 17.67 -20.47
N GLY A 45 9.47 18.61 -19.54
CA GLY A 45 8.44 19.22 -18.72
C GLY A 45 7.45 20.04 -19.54
N TYR A 46 6.16 19.77 -19.32
CA TYR A 46 5.08 20.66 -19.73
C TYR A 46 4.82 21.68 -18.62
N ASP A 47 4.89 22.95 -19.03
CA ASP A 47 4.54 24.12 -18.23
C ASP A 47 3.06 24.06 -17.85
N THR A 48 2.76 24.20 -16.56
CA THR A 48 1.45 23.86 -16.01
C THR A 48 0.77 25.06 -15.41
N GLY A 49 -0.38 25.44 -15.97
CA GLY A 49 -1.12 26.66 -15.70
C GLY A 49 -1.61 26.87 -14.24
N PRO A 50 -2.29 28.00 -13.96
CA PRO A 50 -2.57 28.50 -12.61
C PRO A 50 -3.35 27.52 -11.71
N LEU A 51 -4.12 26.61 -12.30
CA LEU A 51 -4.83 25.56 -11.57
C LEU A 51 -3.85 24.56 -10.92
N LYS A 52 -2.75 24.20 -11.58
CA LYS A 52 -1.77 23.25 -11.02
C LYS A 52 -0.94 23.88 -9.90
N GLN A 53 -0.66 25.19 -9.97
CA GLN A 53 -0.04 25.93 -8.85
C GLN A 53 -0.96 26.01 -7.63
N PHE A 54 -2.27 26.18 -7.85
CA PHE A 54 -3.28 26.11 -6.78
C PHE A 54 -3.37 24.70 -6.17
N LEU A 55 -3.39 23.64 -6.99
CA LEU A 55 -3.37 22.26 -6.49
C LEU A 55 -2.06 21.90 -5.76
N GLN A 56 -0.91 22.40 -6.22
CA GLN A 56 0.39 22.19 -5.57
C GLN A 56 0.47 22.79 -4.16
N SER A 57 -0.31 23.84 -3.85
CA SER A 57 -0.33 24.45 -2.53
C SER A 57 -1.16 23.65 -1.52
N PHE A 58 -2.21 22.95 -1.95
CA PHE A 58 -2.97 22.00 -1.11
C PHE A 58 -2.24 20.67 -0.88
N ASP A 59 -1.39 20.30 -1.83
CA ASP A 59 -0.76 18.99 -1.93
C ASP A 59 -0.06 18.55 -0.62
N LYS A 60 0.67 19.45 0.03
CA LYS A 60 1.37 19.14 1.29
C LYS A 60 0.42 18.88 2.46
N PHE A 61 -0.65 19.68 2.58
CA PHE A 61 -1.65 19.53 3.62
C PHE A 61 -2.49 18.27 3.40
N THR A 62 -2.87 18.00 2.15
CA THR A 62 -3.59 16.78 1.77
C THR A 62 -2.77 15.53 2.10
N ILE A 63 -1.47 15.50 1.76
CA ILE A 63 -0.59 14.37 2.12
C ILE A 63 -0.57 14.15 3.64
N ALA A 64 -0.39 15.23 4.42
CA ALA A 64 -0.34 15.13 5.87
C ALA A 64 -1.67 14.61 6.47
N ILE A 65 -2.81 15.10 5.97
CA ILE A 65 -4.14 14.66 6.40
C ILE A 65 -4.34 13.18 6.08
N VAL A 66 -4.01 12.75 4.86
CA VAL A 66 -4.17 11.34 4.46
C VAL A 66 -3.27 10.42 5.29
N LEU A 67 -2.03 10.82 5.57
CA LEU A 67 -1.13 10.05 6.43
C LEU A 67 -1.65 9.95 7.87
N ILE A 68 -2.16 11.04 8.44
CA ILE A 68 -2.72 11.03 9.81
C ILE A 68 -3.95 10.13 9.89
N ILE A 69 -4.89 10.29 8.95
CA ILE A 69 -6.11 9.48 8.91
C ILE A 69 -5.78 8.00 8.65
N GLY A 70 -4.90 7.72 7.69
CA GLY A 70 -4.46 6.37 7.36
C GLY A 70 -3.79 5.70 8.55
N ALA A 71 -2.87 6.39 9.24
CA ALA A 71 -2.20 5.88 10.44
C ALA A 71 -3.19 5.64 11.59
N PHE A 72 -4.18 6.51 11.77
CA PHE A 72 -5.21 6.35 12.79
C PHE A 72 -6.09 5.12 12.53
N ILE A 73 -6.54 4.91 11.28
CA ILE A 73 -7.33 3.72 10.92
C ILE A 73 -6.49 2.44 11.00
N LEU A 74 -5.22 2.51 10.60
CA LEU A 74 -4.26 1.41 10.77
C LEU A 74 -4.11 1.04 12.25
N TRP A 75 -3.98 2.02 13.14
CA TRP A 75 -3.89 1.80 14.57
C TRP A 75 -5.16 1.16 15.15
N ILE A 76 -6.35 1.66 14.78
CA ILE A 76 -7.63 1.09 15.21
C ILE A 76 -7.79 -0.35 14.71
N SER A 77 -7.50 -0.61 13.44
CA SER A 77 -7.63 -1.94 12.84
C SER A 77 -6.64 -2.94 13.46
N ALA A 78 -5.41 -2.51 13.76
CA ALA A 78 -4.44 -3.32 14.50
C ALA A 78 -4.93 -3.68 15.90
N ARG A 79 -5.48 -2.71 16.65
CA ARG A 79 -6.08 -2.96 17.98
C ARG A 79 -7.29 -3.89 17.90
N ALA A 80 -8.15 -3.70 16.91
CA ALA A 80 -9.32 -4.55 16.68
C ALA A 80 -8.91 -5.99 16.33
N TYR A 81 -7.86 -6.16 15.52
CA TYR A 81 -7.29 -7.46 15.20
C TYR A 81 -6.70 -8.14 16.43
N GLN A 82 -5.94 -7.43 17.27
CA GLN A 82 -5.41 -8.00 18.51
C GLN A 82 -6.52 -8.56 19.41
N LYS A 83 -7.64 -7.84 19.53
CA LYS A 83 -8.77 -8.23 20.40
C LYS A 83 -9.61 -9.36 19.83
N THR A 84 -9.85 -9.39 18.52
CA THR A 84 -10.83 -10.31 17.90
C THR A 84 -10.19 -11.45 17.10
N GLN A 85 -8.91 -11.31 16.73
CA GLN A 85 -8.18 -12.20 15.82
C GLN A 85 -8.95 -12.51 14.52
N SER A 86 -9.77 -11.56 14.06
CA SER A 86 -10.60 -11.74 12.87
C SER A 86 -9.82 -11.39 11.61
N GLN A 87 -9.85 -12.30 10.63
CA GLN A 87 -9.25 -12.12 9.30
C GLN A 87 -9.73 -10.84 8.60
N LYS A 88 -10.97 -10.41 8.86
CA LYS A 88 -11.50 -9.13 8.38
C LYS A 88 -10.65 -7.93 8.80
N PHE A 89 -10.33 -7.81 10.08
CA PHE A 89 -9.56 -6.66 10.59
C PHE A 89 -8.11 -6.71 10.15
N MET A 90 -7.58 -7.90 9.92
CA MET A 90 -6.26 -8.11 9.35
C MET A 90 -6.18 -7.59 7.91
N LEU A 91 -7.15 -7.93 7.06
CA LEU A 91 -7.20 -7.44 5.66
C LEU A 91 -7.32 -5.92 5.61
N ILE A 92 -8.17 -5.34 6.47
CA ILE A 92 -8.29 -3.88 6.62
C ILE A 92 -6.97 -3.27 7.07
N MET A 93 -6.31 -3.86 8.07
CA MET A 93 -5.00 -3.40 8.55
C MET A 93 -3.95 -3.43 7.43
N PHE A 94 -3.90 -4.49 6.61
CA PHE A 94 -2.98 -4.56 5.48
C PHE A 94 -3.28 -3.52 4.41
N ALA A 95 -4.55 -3.31 4.06
CA ALA A 95 -4.95 -2.27 3.13
C ALA A 95 -4.46 -0.88 3.58
N PHE A 96 -4.71 -0.52 4.84
CA PHE A 96 -4.29 0.78 5.37
C PHE A 96 -2.78 0.86 5.58
N ALA A 97 -2.08 -0.24 5.85
CA ALA A 97 -0.63 -0.26 5.92
C ALA A 97 -0.01 0.02 4.55
N LEU A 98 -0.53 -0.60 3.49
CA LEU A 98 -0.10 -0.34 2.11
C LEU A 98 -0.42 1.08 1.69
N LEU A 99 -1.61 1.59 2.01
CA LEU A 99 -2.00 2.97 1.75
C LEU A 99 -1.03 3.96 2.42
N VAL A 100 -0.77 3.80 3.73
CA VAL A 100 0.17 4.68 4.44
C VAL A 100 1.57 4.58 3.85
N LEU A 101 2.02 3.37 3.52
CA LEU A 101 3.33 3.14 2.91
C LEU A 101 3.44 3.83 1.54
N GLU A 102 2.41 3.73 0.70
CA GLU A 102 2.35 4.39 -0.60
C GLU A 102 2.48 5.91 -0.45
N TRP A 103 1.72 6.51 0.47
CA TRP A 103 1.80 7.96 0.72
C TRP A 103 3.15 8.40 1.31
N VAL A 104 3.79 7.55 2.13
CA VAL A 104 5.17 7.79 2.58
C VAL A 104 6.14 7.71 1.40
N LEU A 105 5.98 6.74 0.50
CA LEU A 105 6.80 6.64 -0.71
C LEU A 105 6.57 7.83 -1.64
N LYS A 106 5.34 8.34 -1.79
CA LYS A 106 5.02 9.59 -2.52
C LYS A 106 5.72 10.80 -1.89
N LEU A 107 5.76 10.85 -0.56
CA LEU A 107 6.48 11.89 0.18
C LEU A 107 7.99 11.79 -0.09
N ILE A 108 8.56 10.59 -0.04
CA ILE A 108 10.00 10.38 -0.28
C ILE A 108 10.35 10.71 -1.74
N ASP A 109 9.57 10.23 -2.70
CA ASP A 109 9.75 10.53 -4.12
C ASP A 109 9.74 12.05 -4.33
N ARG A 110 8.74 12.76 -3.80
CA ARG A 110 8.64 14.22 -3.95
C ARG A 110 9.80 15.01 -3.37
N TYR A 111 10.32 14.63 -2.20
CA TYR A 111 11.28 15.48 -1.47
C TYR A 111 12.73 15.01 -1.53
N TYR A 112 12.98 13.73 -1.78
CA TYR A 112 14.33 13.15 -1.75
C TYR A 112 14.76 12.59 -3.10
N ILE A 113 13.90 11.85 -3.80
CA ILE A 113 14.27 11.12 -5.03
C ILE A 113 13.15 11.24 -6.09
N PRO A 114 12.97 12.41 -6.73
CA PRO A 114 11.84 12.65 -7.62
C PRO A 114 11.83 11.73 -8.85
N GLY A 115 10.72 11.04 -9.04
CA GLY A 115 10.43 10.24 -10.23
C GLY A 115 11.09 8.87 -10.28
N GLN A 116 11.66 8.36 -9.19
CA GLN A 116 12.35 7.06 -9.17
C GLN A 116 11.65 5.97 -8.36
N LEU A 117 10.81 6.32 -7.39
CA LEU A 117 10.21 5.36 -6.47
C LEU A 117 8.81 4.93 -6.91
N LEU A 118 7.94 5.88 -7.21
CA LEU A 118 6.56 5.63 -7.63
C LEU A 118 6.33 6.17 -9.02
N VAL A 119 6.36 5.25 -9.97
CA VAL A 119 5.98 5.52 -11.36
C VAL A 119 4.53 5.11 -11.55
N ASP A 120 3.81 5.79 -12.44
CA ASP A 120 2.35 5.62 -12.62
C ASP A 120 1.85 4.15 -12.59
N PRO A 121 2.53 3.16 -13.23
CA PRO A 121 2.09 1.77 -13.17
C PRO A 121 2.21 1.12 -11.78
N VAL A 122 3.22 1.48 -11.00
CA VAL A 122 3.47 0.95 -9.65
C VAL A 122 2.42 1.50 -8.68
N GLU A 123 2.10 2.78 -8.79
CA GLU A 123 1.05 3.44 -8.01
C GLU A 123 -0.30 2.75 -8.23
N ASN A 124 -0.70 2.58 -9.49
CA ASN A 124 -1.96 1.91 -9.85
C ASN A 124 -2.02 0.46 -9.33
N LEU A 125 -0.90 -0.27 -9.34
CA LEU A 125 -0.85 -1.64 -8.83
C LEU A 125 -1.05 -1.66 -7.31
N ILE A 126 -0.41 -0.74 -6.58
CA ILE A 126 -0.59 -0.63 -5.13
C ILE A 126 -2.04 -0.28 -4.79
N GLU A 127 -2.62 0.70 -5.48
CA GLU A 127 -4.03 1.09 -5.28
C GLU A 127 -4.98 -0.08 -5.55
N LEU A 128 -4.75 -0.85 -6.63
CA LEU A 128 -5.55 -2.04 -6.95
C LEU A 128 -5.47 -3.08 -5.83
N VAL A 129 -4.28 -3.31 -5.27
CA VAL A 129 -4.07 -4.23 -4.15
C VAL A 129 -4.77 -3.74 -2.89
N VAL A 130 -4.70 -2.44 -2.59
CA VAL A 130 -5.43 -1.81 -1.47
C VAL A 130 -6.94 -2.03 -1.62
N VAL A 131 -7.50 -1.74 -2.80
CA VAL A 131 -8.92 -1.95 -3.10
C VAL A 131 -9.29 -3.42 -2.97
N ALA A 132 -8.47 -4.35 -3.46
CA ALA A 132 -8.69 -5.78 -3.32
C ALA A 132 -8.74 -6.21 -1.85
N PHE A 133 -7.79 -5.73 -1.02
CA PHE A 133 -7.80 -6.02 0.42
C PHE A 133 -9.02 -5.44 1.14
N LEU A 134 -9.45 -4.22 0.80
CA LEU A 134 -10.66 -3.62 1.36
C LEU A 134 -11.91 -4.38 0.95
N ALA A 135 -12.04 -4.73 -0.33
CA ALA A 135 -13.16 -5.50 -0.85
C ALA A 135 -13.24 -6.87 -0.16
N LEU A 136 -12.12 -7.58 -0.08
CA LEU A 136 -12.04 -8.83 0.67
C LEU A 136 -12.40 -8.60 2.14
N GLY A 137 -11.85 -7.59 2.81
CA GLY A 137 -12.17 -7.28 4.21
C GLY A 137 -13.66 -6.99 4.47
N ILE A 138 -14.36 -6.37 3.52
CA ILE A 138 -15.80 -6.11 3.63
C ILE A 138 -16.60 -7.40 3.48
N PHE A 139 -16.29 -8.21 2.47
CA PHE A 139 -17.05 -9.41 2.11
C PHE A 139 -16.58 -10.69 2.82
N PHE A 140 -15.47 -10.64 3.56
CA PHE A 140 -14.98 -11.77 4.33
C PHE A 140 -15.97 -12.13 5.44
N ARG A 141 -16.77 -13.16 5.21
CA ARG A 141 -17.58 -13.82 6.24
C ARG A 141 -16.73 -14.89 6.92
N LYS A 142 -16.83 -14.90 8.25
CA LYS A 142 -16.11 -15.75 9.23
C LYS A 142 -15.74 -17.15 8.76
#